data_AF-A0A075GAB3-F1
#
_entry.id   AF-A0A075GAB3-F1
#
_cell.length_a   1.000
_cell.length_b   1.000
_cell.length_c   1.000
_cell.angle_alpha   90.00
_cell.angle_beta   90.00
_cell.angle_gamma   90.00
#
_symmetry.space_group_name_H-M   'P 1'
#
loop_
_entity.id
_entity.type
_entity.pdbx_description
1 polymer ?
#
loop_
_entity_poly.entity_id
_entity_poly.type
_entity_poly.pdbx_seq_one_letter_code
_entity_poly.pdbx_strand_id
1 'polypeptide(L)'
;MQSMADEKTFTKEFRESLENKRLGSNFLGILNDIKRRPSDAAKELEISNEEIQDIINGKIMLPSEIVSKAIKIWPVNTRDFYIMHDDCPNGLKIMRCEDSVKSSRIMHRAGKPYYEYRDTAMSSVGPFRPEWIEQLCIVDDNEPSNKQVQWNNGHFMHQFTYFIGDVNFYYINENGEKKVAIMNTGDSNYITPFVPHSFATRKGAKKNGLILALTYGNNLSGDSQHELSSVGKKLGKEFALDFSSKKSASSSLIKFHRNNSSLTLHELSKRTNLHIEKLRDFENGKIPAYSEYAILAECFNVNIRDLLPYDKISNKVVVQLHKNTEKWFYPEDTKNYELVELANSSSLPYSKALEINILNENDKTLDLKIGLHQYGYNIGDTDVSISYESEDGLKTDIIKPGDSFYLKPFVEHNFRGKAKILILRISGKITGEPQRELSLIGQKKITRVINESLQWFDAKGKN
;
A
#
# COMPACT_ATOMS: atom_id res chain seq x y z
N MET A 1 -36.92 -13.73 31.97
CA MET A 1 -35.63 -13.60 32.67
C MET A 1 -34.79 -12.63 31.86
N GLN A 2 -34.59 -11.44 32.42
CA GLN A 2 -33.89 -10.31 31.81
C GLN A 2 -32.43 -10.35 32.27
N SER A 3 -31.54 -9.76 31.46
CA SER A 3 -30.17 -9.34 31.80
C SER A 3 -29.10 -10.46 31.75
N MET A 4 -27.90 -10.29 31.19
CA MET A 4 -27.21 -9.18 30.53
C MET A 4 -26.31 -9.83 29.47
N ALA A 5 -26.53 -9.53 28.19
CA ALA A 5 -25.42 -9.57 27.25
C ALA A 5 -24.80 -8.17 27.33
N ASP A 6 -23.57 -8.08 27.82
CA ASP A 6 -22.78 -6.84 27.75
C ASP A 6 -22.60 -6.49 26.26
N GLU A 7 -23.56 -5.76 25.69
CA GLU A 7 -23.32 -4.92 24.52
C GLU A 7 -22.29 -3.89 24.96
N LYS A 8 -21.00 -4.20 24.82
CA LYS A 8 -19.95 -3.19 24.81
C LYS A 8 -20.23 -2.28 23.63
N THR A 9 -21.04 -1.26 23.86
CA THR A 9 -21.16 -0.14 22.93
C THR A 9 -19.74 0.38 22.74
N PHE A 10 -19.27 0.41 21.49
CA PHE A 10 -17.94 0.89 21.10
C PHE A 10 -17.88 2.43 21.31
N THR A 11 -17.93 2.87 22.57
CA THR A 11 -17.97 4.28 22.95
C THR A 11 -16.64 4.95 22.57
N LYS A 12 -16.69 6.28 22.39
CA LYS A 12 -15.49 7.09 22.17
C LYS A 12 -14.43 6.84 23.24
N GLU A 13 -14.85 6.75 24.51
CA GLU A 13 -13.99 6.45 25.66
C GLU A 13 -13.29 5.09 25.56
N PHE A 14 -14.00 4.04 25.09
CA PHE A 14 -13.39 2.73 24.89
C PHE A 14 -12.32 2.75 23.79
N ARG A 15 -12.56 3.50 22.70
CA ARG A 15 -11.58 3.67 21.62
C ARG A 15 -10.34 4.45 22.09
N GLU A 16 -10.54 5.54 22.81
CA GLU A 16 -9.46 6.33 23.42
C GLU A 16 -8.64 5.47 24.39
N SER A 17 -9.30 4.62 25.20
CA SER A 17 -8.61 3.67 26.08
C SER A 17 -7.76 2.66 25.30
N LEU A 18 -8.27 2.11 24.20
CA LEU A 18 -7.52 1.15 23.37
C LEU A 18 -6.32 1.82 22.66
N GLU A 19 -6.50 3.04 22.18
CA GLU A 19 -5.44 3.84 21.57
C GLU A 19 -4.34 4.19 22.58
N ASN A 20 -4.72 4.60 23.79
CA ASN A 20 -3.75 4.85 24.87
C ASN A 20 -2.96 3.59 25.24
N LYS A 21 -3.58 2.40 25.25
CA LYS A 21 -2.87 1.13 25.50
C LYS A 21 -1.87 0.81 24.40
N ARG A 22 -2.23 1.01 23.13
CA ARG A 22 -1.30 0.84 21.99
C ARG A 22 -0.15 1.83 22.08
N LEU A 23 -0.44 3.08 22.44
CA LEU A 23 0.57 4.11 22.62
C LEU A 23 1.51 3.80 23.79
N GLY A 24 0.98 3.30 24.92
CA GLY A 24 1.76 2.82 26.06
C GLY A 24 2.66 1.64 25.70
N SER A 25 2.15 0.69 24.91
CA SER A 25 2.92 -0.43 24.37
C SER A 25 4.05 0.03 23.44
N ASN A 26 3.78 1.02 22.58
CA ASN A 26 4.78 1.64 21.73
C ASN A 26 5.87 2.36 22.54
N PHE A 27 5.48 3.13 23.56
CA PHE A 27 6.41 3.80 24.46
C PHE A 27 7.29 2.79 25.22
N LEU A 28 6.70 1.69 25.73
CA LEU A 28 7.46 0.60 26.34
C LEU A 28 8.44 -0.05 25.35
N GLY A 29 8.03 -0.26 24.10
CA GLY A 29 8.90 -0.75 23.03
C GLY A 29 10.14 0.15 22.86
N ILE A 30 9.93 1.46 22.74
CA ILE A 30 11.02 2.44 22.66
C ILE A 30 11.97 2.29 23.85
N LEU A 31 11.45 2.28 25.07
CA LEU A 31 12.27 2.12 26.29
C LEU A 31 13.06 0.81 26.31
N ASN A 32 12.44 -0.29 25.87
CA ASN A 32 13.10 -1.59 25.77
C ASN A 32 14.26 -1.57 24.76
N ASP A 33 14.11 -0.88 23.63
CA ASP A 33 15.13 -0.81 22.59
C ASP A 33 16.36 -0.02 23.05
N ILE A 34 16.15 1.12 23.72
CA ILE A 34 17.22 1.93 24.30
C ILE A 34 17.66 1.47 25.70
N LYS A 35 17.19 0.32 26.17
CA LYS A 35 17.56 -0.31 27.45
C LYS A 35 17.34 0.60 28.67
N ARG A 36 16.17 1.25 28.73
CA ARG A 36 15.77 2.09 29.85
C ARG A 36 14.68 1.42 30.67
N ARG A 37 14.92 1.23 31.97
CA ARG A 37 13.86 0.84 32.91
C ARG A 37 12.95 2.05 33.13
N PRO A 38 11.71 1.85 33.60
CA PRO A 38 10.83 2.95 33.99
C PRO A 38 11.49 3.97 34.92
N SER A 39 12.30 3.51 35.87
CA SER A 39 13.05 4.37 36.79
C SER A 39 14.15 5.20 36.11
N ASP A 40 14.80 4.64 35.08
CA ASP A 40 15.83 5.34 34.33
C ASP A 40 15.18 6.44 33.46
N ALA A 41 14.10 6.10 32.78
CA ALA A 41 13.29 7.04 32.00
C ALA A 41 12.75 8.18 32.87
N ALA A 42 12.21 7.87 34.04
CA ALA A 42 11.71 8.87 35.00
C ALA A 42 12.80 9.86 35.42
N LYS A 43 13.99 9.34 35.76
CA LYS A 43 15.14 10.16 36.15
C LYS A 43 15.63 11.05 35.01
N GLU A 44 15.79 10.49 33.80
CA GLU A 44 16.33 11.20 32.64
C GLU A 44 15.35 12.25 32.08
N LEU A 45 14.04 11.97 32.14
CA LEU A 45 12.98 12.86 31.66
C LEU A 45 12.47 13.81 32.76
N GLU A 46 13.02 13.73 33.97
CA GLU A 46 12.64 14.55 35.13
C GLU A 46 11.12 14.50 35.38
N ILE A 47 10.58 13.28 35.45
CA ILE A 47 9.18 13.01 35.80
C ILE A 47 9.10 11.87 36.81
N SER A 48 7.92 11.60 37.35
CA SER A 48 7.77 10.52 38.35
C SER A 48 7.80 9.14 37.68
N ASN A 49 8.30 8.14 38.42
CA ASN A 49 8.23 6.75 37.96
C ASN A 49 6.78 6.25 37.83
N GLU A 50 5.87 6.77 38.65
CA GLU A 50 4.43 6.50 38.56
C GLU A 50 3.85 7.00 37.23
N GLU A 51 4.20 8.22 36.81
CA GLU A 51 3.77 8.79 35.54
C GLU A 51 4.27 7.97 34.34
N ILE A 52 5.53 7.52 34.35
CA ILE A 52 6.04 6.60 33.32
C ILE A 52 5.21 5.31 33.28
N GLN A 53 4.89 4.74 34.44
CA GLN A 53 4.10 3.50 34.53
C GLN A 53 2.67 3.73 34.04
N ASP A 54 2.06 4.86 34.35
CA ASP A 54 0.70 5.18 33.93
C ASP A 54 0.61 5.39 32.40
N ILE A 55 1.66 5.94 31.77
CA ILE A 55 1.78 6.00 30.31
C ILE A 55 1.90 4.59 29.74
N ILE A 56 2.83 3.77 30.24
CA ILE A 56 3.06 2.40 29.75
C ILE A 56 1.77 1.56 29.84
N ASN A 57 1.03 1.71 30.94
CA ASN A 57 -0.22 0.97 31.17
C ASN A 57 -1.42 1.57 30.41
N GLY A 58 -1.24 2.66 29.66
CA GLY A 58 -2.30 3.34 28.91
C GLY A 58 -3.37 4.00 29.79
N LYS A 59 -3.05 4.30 31.06
CA LYS A 59 -3.94 5.03 31.97
C LYS A 59 -3.96 6.52 31.66
N ILE A 60 -2.82 7.07 31.23
CA ILE A 60 -2.70 8.44 30.73
C ILE A 60 -2.13 8.42 29.32
N MET A 61 -2.58 9.37 28.50
CA MET A 61 -1.99 9.60 27.18
C MET A 61 -0.59 10.19 27.36
N LEU A 62 0.36 9.80 26.50
CA LEU A 62 1.73 10.35 26.50
C LEU A 62 1.72 11.86 26.20
N PRO A 63 2.11 12.71 27.16
CA PRO A 63 2.20 14.16 26.99
C PRO A 63 3.27 14.56 25.98
N SER A 64 2.97 15.61 25.20
CA SER A 64 3.89 16.15 24.18
C SER A 64 5.18 16.73 24.79
N GLU A 65 5.11 17.18 26.04
CA GLU A 65 6.24 17.69 26.83
C GLU A 65 7.25 16.57 27.10
N ILE A 66 6.77 15.37 27.40
CA ILE A 66 7.61 14.19 27.61
C ILE A 66 8.29 13.79 26.31
N VAL A 67 7.56 13.79 25.18
CA VAL A 67 8.14 13.58 23.84
C VAL A 67 9.23 14.62 23.56
N SER A 68 8.98 15.89 23.86
CA SER A 68 9.92 16.99 23.64
C SER A 68 11.19 16.88 24.50
N LYS A 69 11.08 16.33 25.72
CA LYS A 69 12.25 16.02 26.55
C LYS A 69 13.00 14.82 25.97
N ALA A 70 12.30 13.75 25.61
CA ALA A 70 12.89 12.51 25.10
C ALA A 70 13.75 12.73 23.84
N ILE A 71 13.24 13.42 22.83
CA ILE A 71 13.96 13.65 21.56
C ILE A 71 15.23 14.53 21.72
N LYS A 72 15.39 15.23 22.86
CA LYS A 72 16.59 16.02 23.14
C LYS A 72 17.74 15.18 23.68
N ILE A 73 17.44 14.06 24.35
CA ILE A 73 18.42 13.26 25.09
C ILE A 73 18.56 11.82 24.57
N TRP A 74 17.56 11.33 23.84
CA TRP A 74 17.55 9.99 23.24
C TRP A 74 17.61 10.10 21.72
N PRO A 75 18.24 9.12 21.03
CA PRO A 75 18.35 9.10 19.57
C PRO A 75 17.06 8.57 18.93
N VAL A 76 15.95 9.26 19.18
CA VAL A 76 14.59 8.94 18.71
C VAL A 76 13.96 10.18 18.10
N ASN A 77 12.99 9.98 17.21
CA ASN A 77 12.28 11.06 16.52
C ASN A 77 10.91 11.30 17.16
N THR A 78 10.40 12.52 17.02
CA THR A 78 9.05 12.88 17.47
C THR A 78 7.99 11.89 16.97
N ARG A 79 8.11 11.46 15.71
CA ARG A 79 7.15 10.54 15.06
C ARG A 79 7.15 9.13 15.63
N ASP A 80 8.23 8.70 16.29
CA ASP A 80 8.32 7.36 16.87
C ASP A 80 7.33 7.20 18.04
N PHE A 81 6.92 8.31 18.65
CA PHE A 81 5.96 8.34 19.75
C PHE A 81 4.48 8.40 19.30
N TYR A 82 4.21 8.70 18.03
CA TYR A 82 2.84 8.84 17.51
C TYR A 82 2.49 7.65 16.62
N ILE A 83 1.54 6.84 17.09
CA ILE A 83 1.04 5.67 16.37
C ILE A 83 -0.03 6.04 15.33
N MET A 84 -0.30 5.13 14.40
CA MET A 84 -1.45 5.28 13.50
C MET A 84 -2.76 5.15 14.28
N HIS A 85 -3.63 6.16 14.12
CA HIS A 85 -5.01 6.09 14.57
C HIS A 85 -5.75 4.99 13.80
N ASP A 86 -6.54 4.17 14.50
CA ASP A 86 -7.36 3.14 13.85
C ASP A 86 -8.79 3.66 13.63
N ASP A 87 -9.02 4.22 12.45
CA ASP A 87 -10.33 4.71 12.03
C ASP A 87 -11.22 3.62 11.41
N CYS A 88 -10.81 2.35 11.48
CA CYS A 88 -11.51 1.19 10.92
C CYS A 88 -11.54 0.00 11.91
N PRO A 89 -12.02 0.18 13.16
CA PRO A 89 -11.92 -0.84 14.20
C PRO A 89 -12.64 -2.15 13.85
N ASN A 90 -13.75 -2.08 13.11
CA ASN A 90 -14.55 -3.24 12.71
C ASN A 90 -14.00 -3.99 11.48
N GLY A 91 -12.88 -3.54 10.89
CA GLY A 91 -12.31 -4.14 9.70
C GLY A 91 -12.86 -3.61 8.38
N LEU A 92 -14.10 -3.09 8.37
CA LEU A 92 -14.74 -2.41 7.23
C LEU A 92 -15.01 -0.93 7.55
N LYS A 93 -14.68 -0.04 6.62
CA LYS A 93 -15.06 1.38 6.64
C LYS A 93 -15.72 1.75 5.33
N ILE A 94 -16.97 2.23 5.38
CA ILE A 94 -17.76 2.64 4.21
C ILE A 94 -17.79 4.17 4.15
N MET A 95 -17.65 4.72 2.95
CA MET A 95 -17.95 6.11 2.64
C MET A 95 -19.12 6.17 1.66
N ARG A 96 -20.17 6.90 2.05
CA ARG A 96 -21.40 7.01 1.27
C ARG A 96 -21.21 7.96 0.09
N CYS A 97 -21.92 7.70 -1.00
CA CYS A 97 -21.92 8.55 -2.19
C CYS A 97 -22.23 10.02 -1.84
N GLU A 98 -23.18 10.25 -0.93
CA GLU A 98 -23.54 11.60 -0.48
C GLU A 98 -22.39 12.30 0.25
N ASP A 99 -21.53 11.56 0.95
CA ASP A 99 -20.34 12.12 1.60
C ASP A 99 -19.23 12.41 0.58
N SER A 100 -19.08 11.57 -0.44
CA SER A 100 -18.20 11.85 -1.59
C SER A 100 -18.62 13.13 -2.30
N VAL A 101 -19.92 13.34 -2.53
CA VAL A 101 -20.45 14.59 -3.12
C VAL A 101 -20.11 15.81 -2.27
N LYS A 102 -20.17 15.72 -0.94
CA LYS A 102 -19.80 16.83 -0.04
C LYS A 102 -18.33 17.24 -0.14
N SER A 103 -17.45 16.32 -0.54
CA SER A 103 -16.01 16.58 -0.74
C SER A 103 -15.66 17.19 -2.11
N SER A 104 -16.68 17.46 -2.94
CA SER A 104 -16.52 17.95 -4.30
C SER A 104 -15.70 19.24 -4.37
N ARG A 105 -14.76 19.27 -5.31
CA ARG A 105 -13.94 20.44 -5.63
C ARG A 105 -13.63 20.49 -7.13
N ILE A 106 -13.98 21.63 -7.74
CA ILE A 106 -13.69 21.87 -9.16
C ILE A 106 -12.33 22.56 -9.28
N MET A 107 -11.39 21.90 -9.93
CA MET A 107 -10.07 22.44 -10.22
C MET A 107 -10.01 23.01 -11.64
N HIS A 108 -9.50 24.23 -11.74
CA HIS A 108 -9.34 24.93 -13.01
C HIS A 108 -7.93 24.71 -13.56
N ARG A 109 -7.81 24.59 -14.88
CA ARG A 109 -6.51 24.63 -15.59
C ARG A 109 -6.65 25.55 -16.79
N ALA A 110 -5.65 26.40 -17.01
CA ALA A 110 -5.69 27.47 -18.03
C ALA A 110 -6.98 28.32 -17.97
N GLY A 111 -7.44 28.64 -16.75
CA GLY A 111 -8.61 29.49 -16.51
C GLY A 111 -9.98 28.82 -16.73
N LYS A 112 -10.05 27.51 -17.02
CA LYS A 112 -11.32 26.78 -17.24
C LYS A 112 -11.48 25.61 -16.28
N PRO A 113 -12.71 25.26 -15.85
CA PRO A 113 -12.98 24.01 -15.14
C PRO A 113 -12.43 22.82 -15.93
N TYR A 114 -11.62 22.00 -15.27
CA TYR A 114 -10.94 20.87 -15.93
C TYR A 114 -11.33 19.54 -15.31
N TYR A 115 -11.36 19.49 -13.97
CA TYR A 115 -11.80 18.32 -13.23
C TYR A 115 -12.72 18.70 -12.07
N GLU A 116 -13.69 17.85 -11.78
CA GLU A 116 -14.30 17.75 -10.47
C GLU A 116 -13.70 16.56 -9.73
N TYR A 117 -13.09 16.79 -8.56
CA TYR A 117 -12.59 15.74 -7.68
C TYR A 117 -13.58 15.49 -6.56
N ARG A 118 -13.76 14.22 -6.20
CA ARG A 118 -14.45 13.78 -4.98
C ARG A 118 -13.60 12.71 -4.31
N ASP A 119 -13.46 12.84 -3.00
CA ASP A 119 -12.85 11.82 -2.16
C ASP A 119 -13.76 10.59 -2.13
N THR A 120 -13.16 9.41 -2.06
CA THR A 120 -13.86 8.15 -1.76
C THR A 120 -13.23 7.51 -0.52
N ALA A 121 -13.67 6.30 -0.15
CA ALA A 121 -13.27 5.65 1.10
C ALA A 121 -11.74 5.60 1.29
N MET A 122 -11.28 6.28 2.34
CA MET A 122 -9.91 6.27 2.83
C MET A 122 -9.89 5.88 4.30
N SER A 123 -8.82 5.21 4.71
CA SER A 123 -8.57 4.85 6.10
C SER A 123 -7.15 5.27 6.50
N SER A 124 -6.98 5.75 7.73
CA SER A 124 -5.66 6.09 8.29
C SER A 124 -4.72 4.88 8.40
N VAL A 125 -5.26 3.66 8.41
CA VAL A 125 -4.48 2.42 8.46
C VAL A 125 -4.17 1.82 7.08
N GLY A 126 -4.63 2.44 5.99
CA GLY A 126 -4.40 2.00 4.61
C GLY A 126 -3.72 3.10 3.75
N PRO A 127 -2.90 2.74 2.75
CA PRO A 127 -2.14 3.74 1.98
C PRO A 127 -2.89 4.25 0.74
N PHE A 128 -4.21 4.05 0.64
CA PHE A 128 -5.02 4.50 -0.49
C PHE A 128 -5.24 6.02 -0.45
N ARG A 129 -5.25 6.63 -1.65
CA ARG A 129 -5.74 7.99 -1.94
C ARG A 129 -6.61 7.91 -3.20
N PRO A 130 -7.77 7.26 -3.12
CA PRO A 130 -8.64 7.02 -4.25
C PRO A 130 -9.52 8.23 -4.50
N GLU A 131 -9.58 8.67 -5.76
CA GLU A 131 -10.32 9.85 -6.18
C GLU A 131 -11.32 9.47 -7.27
N TRP A 132 -12.55 9.94 -7.12
CA TRP A 132 -13.52 10.03 -8.21
C TRP A 132 -13.25 11.34 -8.96
N ILE A 133 -13.04 11.28 -10.28
CA ILE A 133 -12.64 12.46 -11.05
C ILE A 133 -13.43 12.54 -12.35
N GLU A 134 -14.31 13.53 -12.48
CA GLU A 134 -15.05 13.81 -13.72
C GLU A 134 -14.24 14.71 -14.66
N GLN A 135 -14.21 14.37 -15.96
CA GLN A 135 -13.50 15.09 -17.00
C GLN A 135 -14.37 16.22 -17.57
N LEU A 136 -14.21 17.44 -17.04
CA LEU A 136 -14.97 18.61 -17.49
C LEU A 136 -14.45 19.20 -18.81
N CYS A 137 -13.18 18.93 -19.15
CA CYS A 137 -12.61 19.33 -20.43
C CYS A 137 -13.08 18.40 -21.55
N ILE A 138 -13.67 18.97 -22.60
CA ILE A 138 -14.08 18.24 -23.81
C ILE A 138 -13.07 18.51 -24.93
N VAL A 139 -12.55 17.44 -25.55
CA VAL A 139 -11.64 17.51 -26.71
C VAL A 139 -12.36 17.12 -28.00
N ASP A 140 -11.98 17.78 -29.09
CA ASP A 140 -12.53 17.62 -30.43
C ASP A 140 -11.83 16.55 -31.29
N ASP A 141 -10.63 16.13 -30.88
CA ASP A 141 -9.87 15.06 -31.52
C ASP A 141 -9.20 14.14 -30.47
N ASN A 142 -8.54 13.09 -30.96
CA ASN A 142 -7.77 12.16 -30.16
C ASN A 142 -6.26 12.36 -30.39
N GLU A 143 -5.81 13.61 -30.60
CA GLU A 143 -4.40 13.89 -30.85
C GLU A 143 -3.64 14.07 -29.52
N PRO A 144 -2.49 13.40 -29.32
CA PRO A 144 -1.69 13.57 -28.10
C PRO A 144 -1.15 15.00 -27.93
N SER A 145 -1.16 15.79 -29.00
CA SER A 145 -0.72 17.19 -29.03
C SER A 145 -1.85 18.21 -28.82
N ASN A 146 -3.11 17.76 -28.62
CA ASN A 146 -4.27 18.65 -28.49
C ASN A 146 -4.04 19.72 -27.40
N LYS A 147 -4.13 21.00 -27.78
CA LYS A 147 -3.81 22.15 -26.92
C LYS A 147 -4.82 22.38 -25.79
N GLN A 148 -6.00 21.77 -25.87
CA GLN A 148 -7.00 21.82 -24.81
C GLN A 148 -6.58 20.98 -23.60
N VAL A 149 -5.73 19.97 -23.80
CA VAL A 149 -5.26 19.07 -22.74
C VAL A 149 -4.24 19.77 -21.85
N GLN A 150 -4.55 19.84 -20.56
CA GLN A 150 -3.71 20.47 -19.54
C GLN A 150 -3.03 19.40 -18.69
N TRP A 151 -1.72 19.22 -18.87
CA TRP A 151 -0.93 18.14 -18.26
C TRP A 151 -0.65 18.41 -16.77
N ASN A 152 -0.56 17.37 -15.95
CA ASN A 152 0.06 17.47 -14.62
C ASN A 152 1.60 17.30 -14.74
N ASN A 153 2.31 17.40 -13.61
CA ASN A 153 3.77 17.20 -13.55
C ASN A 153 4.17 15.75 -13.24
N GLY A 154 3.21 14.81 -13.31
CA GLY A 154 3.29 13.56 -12.56
C GLY A 154 3.14 13.80 -11.05
N HIS A 155 3.00 12.72 -10.28
CA HIS A 155 2.87 12.79 -8.82
C HIS A 155 3.48 11.53 -8.19
N PHE A 156 3.74 11.58 -6.88
CA PHE A 156 4.49 10.53 -6.17
C PHE A 156 3.73 9.21 -6.02
N MET A 157 2.40 9.24 -6.01
CA MET A 157 1.61 8.03 -5.79
C MET A 157 1.62 7.14 -7.04
N HIS A 158 1.62 5.83 -6.82
CA HIS A 158 1.24 4.91 -7.89
C HIS A 158 -0.21 5.17 -8.24
N GLN A 159 -0.59 4.97 -9.50
CA GLN A 159 -1.99 5.16 -9.91
C GLN A 159 -2.46 4.00 -10.77
N PHE A 160 -3.48 3.32 -10.25
CA PHE A 160 -4.40 2.53 -11.06
C PHE A 160 -5.61 3.40 -11.41
N THR A 161 -6.14 3.27 -12.63
CA THR A 161 -7.34 3.99 -13.04
C THR A 161 -8.32 3.05 -13.72
N TYR A 162 -9.60 3.16 -13.36
CA TYR A 162 -10.72 2.54 -14.07
C TYR A 162 -11.51 3.63 -14.81
N PHE A 163 -11.88 3.36 -16.06
CA PHE A 163 -12.54 4.33 -16.94
C PHE A 163 -14.05 4.05 -17.04
N ILE A 164 -14.85 5.12 -17.02
CA ILE A 164 -16.31 5.12 -17.19
C ILE A 164 -16.68 6.18 -18.23
N GLY A 165 -17.26 5.77 -19.35
CA GLY A 165 -17.62 6.65 -20.46
C GLY A 165 -16.47 6.94 -21.44
N ASP A 166 -16.64 8.00 -22.22
CA ASP A 166 -15.78 8.30 -23.37
C ASP A 166 -14.55 9.15 -22.99
N VAL A 167 -13.56 8.53 -22.37
CA VAL A 167 -12.37 9.20 -21.81
C VAL A 167 -11.14 9.02 -22.71
N ASN A 168 -10.41 10.10 -22.98
CA ASN A 168 -9.03 10.01 -23.48
C ASN A 168 -8.06 10.07 -22.31
N PHE A 169 -7.12 9.12 -22.25
CA PHE A 169 -6.01 9.08 -21.30
C PHE A 169 -4.71 9.50 -21.98
N TYR A 170 -4.18 10.65 -21.58
CA TYR A 170 -2.93 11.21 -22.10
C TYR A 170 -1.78 10.90 -21.14
N TYR A 171 -0.64 10.48 -21.66
CA TYR A 171 0.56 10.22 -20.86
C TYR A 171 1.84 10.50 -21.66
N ILE A 172 2.94 10.75 -20.95
CA ILE A 172 4.27 10.83 -21.56
C ILE A 172 4.94 9.46 -21.45
N ASN A 173 5.37 8.90 -22.57
CA ASN A 173 6.06 7.60 -22.58
C ASN A 173 7.52 7.72 -22.12
N GLU A 174 8.23 6.60 -22.09
CA GLU A 174 9.62 6.53 -21.63
C GLU A 174 10.60 7.34 -22.48
N ASN A 175 10.24 7.66 -23.74
CA ASN A 175 11.02 8.47 -24.67
C ASN A 175 10.71 9.97 -24.56
N GLY A 176 9.82 10.39 -23.64
CA GLY A 176 9.40 11.78 -23.52
C GLY A 176 8.32 12.20 -24.53
N GLU A 177 7.74 11.26 -25.28
CA GLU A 177 6.70 11.54 -26.27
C GLU A 177 5.32 11.55 -25.64
N LYS A 178 4.48 12.52 -26.03
CA LYS A 178 3.06 12.52 -25.67
C LYS A 178 2.35 11.38 -26.41
N LYS A 179 1.57 10.61 -25.67
CA LYS A 179 0.69 9.55 -26.16
C LYS A 179 -0.72 9.78 -25.64
N VAL A 180 -1.68 9.15 -26.31
CA VAL A 180 -3.09 9.13 -25.92
C VAL A 180 -3.64 7.72 -26.13
N ALA A 181 -4.36 7.22 -25.14
CA ALA A 181 -5.15 6.01 -25.21
C ALA A 181 -6.64 6.39 -25.19
N ILE A 182 -7.39 5.87 -26.15
CA ILE A 182 -8.83 6.09 -26.30
C ILE A 182 -9.53 5.04 -25.44
N MET A 183 -10.03 5.44 -24.27
CA MET A 183 -10.59 4.56 -23.26
C MET A 183 -12.12 4.61 -23.27
N ASN A 184 -12.75 3.52 -22.85
CA ASN A 184 -14.19 3.34 -22.67
C ASN A 184 -14.48 2.71 -21.32
N THR A 185 -15.77 2.60 -20.97
CA THR A 185 -16.21 1.92 -19.75
C THR A 185 -15.64 0.52 -19.63
N GLY A 186 -15.00 0.21 -18.50
CA GLY A 186 -14.38 -1.08 -18.23
C GLY A 186 -12.88 -1.13 -18.51
N ASP A 187 -12.38 -0.23 -19.36
CA ASP A 187 -10.94 -0.15 -19.59
C ASP A 187 -10.23 0.30 -18.31
N SER A 188 -8.93 0.01 -18.22
CA SER A 188 -8.12 0.39 -17.07
C SER A 188 -6.67 0.68 -17.45
N ASN A 189 -5.95 1.35 -16.56
CA ASN A 189 -4.52 1.54 -16.70
C ASN A 189 -3.79 1.45 -15.35
N TYR A 190 -2.49 1.21 -15.43
CA TYR A 190 -1.53 1.54 -14.38
C TYR A 190 -0.50 2.54 -14.94
N ILE A 191 -0.08 3.48 -14.10
CA ILE A 191 0.97 4.45 -14.41
C ILE A 191 1.92 4.61 -13.21
N THR A 192 3.22 4.49 -13.48
CA THR A 192 4.30 4.63 -12.49
C THR A 192 4.39 6.07 -11.95
N PRO A 193 4.81 6.27 -10.68
CA PRO A 193 5.04 7.57 -10.10
C PRO A 193 5.85 8.52 -11.00
N PHE A 194 5.50 9.81 -10.91
CA PHE A 194 6.11 10.93 -11.62
C PHE A 194 6.00 10.92 -13.14
N VAL A 195 5.27 9.98 -13.75
CA VAL A 195 4.96 10.05 -15.19
C VAL A 195 3.84 11.07 -15.41
N PRO A 196 4.06 12.16 -16.18
CA PRO A 196 3.03 13.16 -16.46
C PRO A 196 1.87 12.59 -17.26
N HIS A 197 0.66 12.97 -16.90
CA HIS A 197 -0.57 12.51 -17.54
C HIS A 197 -1.74 13.50 -17.41
N SER A 198 -2.78 13.28 -18.22
CA SER A 198 -4.06 13.99 -18.16
C SER A 198 -5.21 13.16 -18.73
N PHE A 199 -6.43 13.66 -18.58
CA PHE A 199 -7.67 13.04 -19.02
C PHE A 199 -8.61 14.10 -19.61
N ALA A 200 -9.40 13.72 -20.61
CA ALA A 200 -10.44 14.58 -21.17
C ALA A 200 -11.60 13.74 -21.71
N THR A 201 -12.79 14.35 -21.77
CA THR A 201 -13.98 13.75 -22.39
C THR A 201 -13.91 13.96 -23.90
N ARG A 202 -14.24 12.93 -24.69
CA ARG A 202 -14.36 13.08 -26.15
C ARG A 202 -15.63 13.83 -26.53
N LYS A 203 -15.54 14.72 -27.52
CA LYS A 203 -16.70 15.40 -28.11
C LYS A 203 -17.73 14.39 -28.64
N GLY A 204 -19.01 14.63 -28.34
CA GLY A 204 -20.12 13.75 -28.74
C GLY A 204 -20.51 12.72 -27.67
N ALA A 205 -19.76 12.63 -26.56
CA ALA A 205 -20.16 11.80 -25.41
C ALA A 205 -21.51 12.25 -24.83
N LYS A 206 -22.34 11.28 -24.40
CA LYS A 206 -23.67 11.57 -23.82
C LYS A 206 -23.59 12.27 -22.46
N LYS A 207 -22.51 12.03 -21.72
CA LYS A 207 -22.17 12.61 -20.43
C LYS A 207 -20.65 12.81 -20.41
N ASN A 208 -20.16 13.61 -19.47
CA ASN A 208 -18.73 13.69 -19.24
C ASN A 208 -18.17 12.30 -18.90
N GLY A 209 -16.96 12.06 -19.35
CA GLY A 209 -16.17 10.91 -18.92
C GLY A 209 -15.83 11.02 -17.43
N LEU A 210 -15.68 9.86 -16.81
CA LEU A 210 -15.35 9.71 -15.41
C LEU A 210 -14.22 8.69 -15.28
N ILE A 211 -13.32 8.95 -14.33
CA ILE A 211 -12.36 7.95 -13.86
C ILE A 211 -12.47 7.73 -12.36
N LEU A 212 -12.19 6.50 -11.95
CA LEU A 212 -11.83 6.18 -10.58
C LEU A 212 -10.30 6.07 -10.53
N ALA A 213 -9.64 7.17 -10.15
CA ALA A 213 -8.19 7.27 -10.03
C ALA A 213 -7.77 6.77 -8.64
N LEU A 214 -7.51 5.47 -8.55
CA LEU A 214 -7.15 4.79 -7.31
C LEU A 214 -5.65 4.90 -7.09
N THR A 215 -5.22 6.05 -6.54
CA THR A 215 -3.82 6.26 -6.23
C THR A 215 -3.45 5.65 -4.88
N TYR A 216 -2.20 5.25 -4.70
CA TYR A 216 -1.73 4.67 -3.44
C TYR A 216 -0.22 4.78 -3.23
N GLY A 217 0.16 4.83 -1.96
CA GLY A 217 1.54 4.69 -1.52
C GLY A 217 1.97 3.21 -1.51
N ASN A 218 3.26 2.98 -1.69
CA ASN A 218 3.89 1.66 -1.52
C ASN A 218 5.13 1.82 -0.61
N ASN A 219 6.10 0.92 -0.72
CA ASN A 219 7.30 0.83 0.13
C ASN A 219 8.14 2.12 0.25
N LEU A 220 8.03 3.06 -0.70
CA LEU A 220 8.76 4.34 -0.62
C LEU A 220 8.08 5.39 0.27
N SER A 221 6.83 5.19 0.70
CA SER A 221 6.09 6.18 1.50
C SER A 221 6.34 6.04 3.01
N GLY A 222 6.32 7.15 3.75
CA GLY A 222 6.57 7.17 5.19
C GLY A 222 8.06 6.94 5.51
N ASP A 223 8.39 5.97 6.36
CA ASP A 223 9.73 5.84 6.96
C ASP A 223 10.86 5.75 5.94
N SER A 224 10.69 4.97 4.86
CA SER A 224 11.66 4.90 3.77
C SER A 224 11.92 6.27 3.12
N GLN A 225 10.88 7.09 2.94
CA GLN A 225 11.03 8.46 2.41
C GLN A 225 11.78 9.36 3.40
N HIS A 226 11.46 9.26 4.69
CA HIS A 226 12.08 10.07 5.73
C HIS A 226 13.56 9.72 5.89
N GLU A 227 13.90 8.43 5.87
CA GLU A 227 15.27 7.95 5.90
C GLU A 227 16.05 8.45 4.68
N LEU A 228 15.54 8.23 3.46
CA LEU A 228 16.17 8.75 2.23
C LEU A 228 16.33 10.28 2.24
N SER A 229 15.35 11.00 2.80
CA SER A 229 15.41 12.45 2.95
C SER A 229 16.54 12.89 3.88
N SER A 230 16.76 12.17 4.99
CA SER A 230 17.84 12.45 5.95
C SER A 230 19.24 12.08 5.41
N VAL A 231 19.35 10.99 4.63
CA VAL A 231 20.59 10.59 3.93
C VAL A 231 21.00 11.65 2.90
N GLY A 232 20.02 12.34 2.31
CA GLY A 232 20.23 13.47 1.41
C GLY A 232 20.44 13.06 -0.04
N LYS A 233 20.21 14.01 -0.95
CA LYS A 233 20.09 13.77 -2.40
C LYS A 233 21.30 13.12 -3.05
N LYS A 234 22.53 13.41 -2.59
CA LYS A 234 23.75 12.89 -3.20
C LYS A 234 23.90 11.40 -2.93
N LEU A 235 23.81 10.99 -1.66
CA LEU A 235 23.96 9.61 -1.23
C LEU A 235 22.71 8.80 -1.59
N GLY A 236 21.52 9.39 -1.44
CA GLY A 236 20.24 8.74 -1.75
C GLY A 236 20.14 8.27 -3.22
N LYS A 237 20.81 8.95 -4.16
CA LYS A 237 20.83 8.54 -5.57
C LYS A 237 21.53 7.19 -5.80
N GLU A 238 22.49 6.82 -4.96
CA GLU A 238 23.24 5.56 -5.10
C GLU A 238 22.36 4.33 -4.82
N PHE A 239 21.22 4.50 -4.15
CA PHE A 239 20.24 3.41 -3.95
C PHE A 239 19.39 3.12 -5.20
N ALA A 240 19.38 4.02 -6.19
CA ALA A 240 18.63 3.82 -7.44
C ALA A 240 19.44 2.95 -8.42
N LEU A 241 19.37 1.63 -8.24
CA LEU A 241 20.02 0.65 -9.12
C LEU A 241 19.48 0.73 -10.56
N ASP A 242 20.31 0.37 -11.55
CA ASP A 242 19.90 0.40 -12.96
C ASP A 242 19.02 -0.80 -13.31
N PHE A 243 17.70 -0.56 -13.31
CA PHE A 243 16.68 -1.54 -13.68
C PHE A 243 16.11 -1.29 -15.09
N SER A 244 16.85 -0.60 -15.96
CA SER A 244 16.45 -0.35 -17.35
C SER A 244 16.31 -1.62 -18.19
N SER A 245 17.00 -2.70 -17.82
CA SER A 245 16.90 -4.01 -18.45
C SER A 245 17.14 -5.13 -17.44
N LYS A 246 16.71 -6.37 -17.75
CA LYS A 246 17.00 -7.54 -16.91
C LYS A 246 18.51 -7.76 -16.69
N LYS A 247 19.31 -7.49 -17.73
CA LYS A 247 20.77 -7.60 -17.71
C LYS A 247 21.40 -6.57 -16.76
N SER A 248 20.99 -5.30 -16.91
CA SER A 248 21.45 -4.21 -16.05
C SER A 248 21.05 -4.42 -14.58
N ALA A 249 19.83 -4.91 -14.35
CA ALA A 249 19.33 -5.17 -13.00
C ALA A 249 20.12 -6.31 -12.32
N SER A 250 20.33 -7.44 -13.01
CA SER A 250 21.16 -8.55 -12.54
C SER A 250 22.58 -8.08 -12.17
N SER A 251 23.22 -7.35 -13.09
CA SER A 251 24.55 -6.77 -12.90
C SER A 251 24.61 -5.82 -11.70
N SER A 252 23.61 -4.94 -11.55
CA SER A 252 23.53 -3.97 -10.47
C SER A 252 23.39 -4.65 -9.11
N LEU A 253 22.54 -5.67 -9.00
CA LEU A 253 22.34 -6.44 -7.76
C LEU A 253 23.61 -7.20 -7.35
N ILE A 254 24.26 -7.89 -8.30
CA ILE A 254 25.52 -8.62 -8.03
C ILE A 254 26.59 -7.65 -7.52
N LYS A 255 26.78 -6.52 -8.21
CA LYS A 255 27.76 -5.50 -7.83
C LYS A 255 27.45 -4.88 -6.48
N PHE A 256 26.17 -4.58 -6.21
CA PHE A 256 25.70 -4.02 -4.94
C PHE A 256 26.04 -4.97 -3.77
N HIS A 257 25.67 -6.25 -3.89
CA HIS A 257 25.96 -7.24 -2.85
C HIS A 257 27.47 -7.51 -2.69
N ARG A 258 28.24 -7.64 -3.78
CA ARG A 258 29.70 -7.81 -3.69
C ARG A 258 30.35 -6.64 -2.93
N ASN A 259 29.96 -5.41 -3.26
CA ASN A 259 30.49 -4.22 -2.62
C ASN A 259 30.12 -4.17 -1.13
N ASN A 260 28.88 -4.52 -0.77
CA ASN A 260 28.45 -4.58 0.63
C ASN A 260 29.20 -5.67 1.43
N SER A 261 29.58 -6.78 0.78
CA SER A 261 30.46 -7.79 1.36
C SER A 261 31.95 -7.39 1.39
N SER A 262 32.32 -6.22 0.86
CA SER A 262 33.71 -5.76 0.72
C SER A 262 34.63 -6.73 -0.02
N LEU A 263 34.08 -7.56 -0.92
CA LEU A 263 34.86 -8.54 -1.68
C LEU A 263 35.43 -7.91 -2.94
N THR A 264 36.75 -8.02 -3.14
CA THR A 264 37.35 -7.72 -4.45
C THR A 264 36.99 -8.82 -5.45
N LEU A 265 37.09 -8.54 -6.76
CA LEU A 265 36.92 -9.59 -7.78
C LEU A 265 37.96 -10.72 -7.63
N HIS A 266 39.17 -10.41 -7.15
CA HIS A 266 40.19 -11.44 -6.85
C HIS A 266 39.76 -12.35 -5.70
N GLU A 267 39.24 -11.78 -4.62
CA GLU A 267 38.76 -12.56 -3.49
C GLU A 267 37.52 -13.39 -3.85
N LEU A 268 36.58 -12.79 -4.58
CA LEU A 268 35.39 -13.50 -5.06
C LEU A 268 35.78 -14.64 -6.01
N SER A 269 36.75 -14.43 -6.89
CA SER A 269 37.27 -15.49 -7.78
C SER A 269 37.82 -16.68 -7.00
N LYS A 270 38.58 -16.43 -5.93
CA LYS A 270 39.10 -17.50 -5.06
C LYS A 270 37.98 -18.30 -4.39
N ARG A 271 36.96 -17.62 -3.83
CA ARG A 271 35.85 -18.28 -3.12
C ARG A 271 34.94 -19.09 -4.05
N THR A 272 34.66 -18.54 -5.22
CA THR A 272 33.73 -19.14 -6.20
C THR A 272 34.41 -20.17 -7.10
N ASN A 273 35.75 -20.19 -7.13
CA ASN A 273 36.55 -20.90 -8.13
C ASN A 273 36.19 -20.51 -9.58
N LEU A 274 35.66 -19.30 -9.79
CA LEU A 274 35.35 -18.74 -11.12
C LEU A 274 36.45 -17.78 -11.55
N HIS A 275 36.76 -17.77 -12.85
CA HIS A 275 37.70 -16.80 -13.42
C HIS A 275 37.22 -15.35 -13.22
N ILE A 276 38.15 -14.45 -12.90
CA ILE A 276 37.89 -13.02 -12.69
C ILE A 276 37.18 -12.38 -13.90
N GLU A 277 37.58 -12.74 -15.12
CA GLU A 277 36.95 -12.27 -16.37
C GLU A 277 35.45 -12.57 -16.38
N LYS A 278 35.07 -13.79 -15.97
CA LYS A 278 33.66 -14.22 -15.91
C LYS A 278 32.86 -13.45 -14.85
N LEU A 279 33.47 -13.17 -13.70
CA LEU A 279 32.85 -12.33 -12.67
C LEU A 279 32.69 -10.88 -13.14
N ARG A 280 33.68 -10.36 -13.87
CA ARG A 280 33.60 -9.04 -14.51
C ARG A 280 32.49 -9.00 -15.55
N ASP A 281 32.31 -10.05 -16.35
CA ASP A 281 31.18 -10.14 -17.30
C ASP A 281 29.83 -10.03 -16.57
N PHE A 282 29.69 -10.69 -15.42
CA PHE A 282 28.45 -10.64 -14.63
C PHE A 282 28.13 -9.20 -14.16
N GLU A 283 29.15 -8.47 -13.70
CA GLU A 283 29.03 -7.04 -13.36
C GLU A 283 28.95 -6.10 -14.58
N ASN A 284 28.90 -6.64 -15.79
CA ASN A 284 28.71 -5.90 -17.05
C ASN A 284 27.57 -6.48 -17.90
N GLY A 285 26.58 -7.13 -17.27
CA GLY A 285 25.31 -7.48 -17.90
C GLY A 285 25.21 -8.91 -18.47
N LYS A 286 26.21 -9.76 -18.28
CA LYS A 286 26.06 -11.21 -18.53
C LYS A 286 25.26 -11.82 -17.39
N ILE A 287 24.18 -12.53 -17.73
CA ILE A 287 23.31 -13.16 -16.73
C ILE A 287 23.95 -14.49 -16.30
N PRO A 288 24.25 -14.69 -14.99
CA PRO A 288 24.69 -15.99 -14.49
C PRO A 288 23.64 -17.08 -14.68
N ALA A 289 24.07 -18.33 -14.81
CA ALA A 289 23.20 -19.49 -14.66
C ALA A 289 22.71 -19.61 -13.21
N TYR A 290 21.62 -20.36 -12.98
CA TYR A 290 21.06 -20.52 -11.63
C TYR A 290 22.08 -21.11 -10.63
N SER A 291 22.88 -22.10 -11.05
CA SER A 291 23.96 -22.67 -10.24
C SER A 291 25.04 -21.65 -9.89
N GLU A 292 25.31 -20.69 -10.77
CA GLU A 292 26.29 -19.62 -10.53
C GLU A 292 25.73 -18.57 -9.57
N TYR A 293 24.44 -18.25 -9.67
CA TYR A 293 23.76 -17.44 -8.65
C TYR A 293 23.81 -18.10 -7.27
N ALA A 294 23.65 -19.43 -7.18
CA ALA A 294 23.76 -20.16 -5.92
C ALA A 294 25.15 -19.98 -5.28
N ILE A 295 26.21 -20.18 -6.06
CA ILE A 295 27.60 -20.00 -5.60
C ILE A 295 27.86 -18.54 -5.17
N LEU A 296 27.39 -17.56 -5.95
CA LEU A 296 27.54 -16.14 -5.62
C LEU A 296 26.78 -15.77 -4.34
N ALA A 297 25.54 -16.24 -4.19
CA ALA A 297 24.70 -15.97 -3.03
C ALA A 297 25.34 -16.51 -1.74
N GLU A 298 25.89 -17.73 -1.79
CA GLU A 298 26.65 -18.32 -0.68
C GLU A 298 27.89 -17.46 -0.35
N CYS A 299 28.66 -17.03 -1.35
CA CYS A 299 29.85 -16.21 -1.14
C CYS A 299 29.54 -14.82 -0.54
N PHE A 300 28.39 -14.24 -0.90
CA PHE A 300 27.91 -12.96 -0.38
C PHE A 300 27.14 -13.09 0.94
N ASN A 301 26.84 -14.31 1.37
CA ASN A 301 25.98 -14.62 2.52
C ASN A 301 24.58 -14.00 2.39
N VAL A 302 23.96 -14.18 1.22
CA VAL A 302 22.59 -13.75 0.91
C VAL A 302 21.80 -14.90 0.28
N ASN A 303 20.49 -14.74 0.09
CA ASN A 303 19.71 -15.72 -0.66
C ASN A 303 19.87 -15.49 -2.16
N ILE A 304 19.70 -16.54 -2.97
CA ILE A 304 19.67 -16.41 -4.44
C ILE A 304 18.65 -15.35 -4.87
N ARG A 305 17.48 -15.33 -4.22
CA ARG A 305 16.41 -14.36 -4.47
C ARG A 305 16.91 -12.91 -4.42
N ASP A 306 17.82 -12.60 -3.53
CA ASP A 306 18.31 -11.23 -3.32
C ASP A 306 19.24 -10.80 -4.49
N LEU A 307 19.72 -11.75 -5.28
CA LEU A 307 20.49 -11.51 -6.52
C LEU A 307 19.63 -11.55 -7.80
N LEU A 308 18.39 -12.02 -7.71
CA LEU A 308 17.51 -12.16 -8.88
C LEU A 308 16.78 -10.84 -9.18
N PRO A 309 16.91 -10.30 -10.40
CA PRO A 309 16.08 -9.19 -10.83
C PRO A 309 14.65 -9.68 -11.15
N TYR A 310 13.75 -8.75 -11.47
CA TYR A 310 12.45 -9.12 -12.05
C TYR A 310 12.61 -9.96 -13.31
N ASP A 311 11.69 -10.91 -13.51
CA ASP A 311 11.68 -11.77 -14.71
C ASP A 311 11.55 -10.97 -15.99
N LYS A 312 10.78 -9.87 -15.94
CA LYS A 312 10.56 -8.90 -17.01
C LYS A 312 10.45 -7.48 -16.42
N ILE A 313 11.06 -6.51 -17.10
CA ILE A 313 10.88 -5.09 -16.80
C ILE A 313 9.51 -4.66 -17.35
N SER A 314 8.63 -4.20 -16.45
CA SER A 314 7.32 -3.67 -16.82
C SER A 314 7.45 -2.29 -17.46
N ASN A 315 6.58 -1.99 -18.42
CA ASN A 315 6.44 -0.63 -18.96
C ASN A 315 5.98 0.33 -17.85
N LYS A 316 6.44 1.59 -17.91
CA LYS A 316 5.98 2.63 -16.96
C LYS A 316 4.48 2.96 -17.06
N VAL A 317 3.86 2.66 -18.20
CA VAL A 317 2.42 2.79 -18.42
C VAL A 317 1.89 1.48 -18.99
N VAL A 318 0.88 0.91 -18.33
CA VAL A 318 0.18 -0.29 -18.77
C VAL A 318 -1.26 0.10 -19.05
N VAL A 319 -1.72 -0.15 -20.28
CA VAL A 319 -3.11 0.07 -20.69
C VAL A 319 -3.74 -1.30 -20.93
N GLN A 320 -4.89 -1.54 -20.29
CA GLN A 320 -5.66 -2.77 -20.42
C GLN A 320 -7.06 -2.44 -20.90
N LEU A 321 -7.38 -2.86 -22.12
CA LEU A 321 -8.73 -2.72 -22.66
C LEU A 321 -9.61 -3.86 -22.15
N HIS A 322 -10.84 -3.55 -21.73
CA HIS A 322 -11.79 -4.50 -21.17
C HIS A 322 -12.07 -5.69 -22.09
N LYS A 323 -12.08 -5.47 -23.41
CA LYS A 323 -12.29 -6.54 -24.40
C LYS A 323 -11.15 -7.57 -24.44
N ASN A 324 -9.99 -7.26 -23.88
CA ASN A 324 -8.78 -8.08 -23.90
C ASN A 324 -8.41 -8.61 -22.50
N THR A 325 -9.31 -8.50 -21.52
CA THR A 325 -9.07 -8.97 -20.14
C THR A 325 -9.47 -10.42 -19.96
N GLU A 326 -8.68 -11.16 -19.21
CA GLU A 326 -9.05 -12.50 -18.75
C GLU A 326 -10.19 -12.43 -17.73
N LYS A 327 -11.02 -13.47 -17.74
CA LYS A 327 -12.19 -13.60 -16.85
C LYS A 327 -12.31 -15.01 -16.32
N TRP A 328 -12.74 -15.15 -15.07
CA TRP A 328 -13.00 -16.46 -14.47
C TRP A 328 -14.09 -16.38 -13.41
N PHE A 329 -14.74 -17.51 -13.15
CA PHE A 329 -15.69 -17.61 -12.06
C PHE A 329 -14.99 -17.95 -10.75
N TYR A 330 -15.53 -17.44 -9.64
CA TYR A 330 -15.01 -17.70 -8.30
C TYR A 330 -16.17 -17.75 -7.28
N PRO A 331 -16.11 -18.63 -6.27
CA PRO A 331 -15.34 -19.88 -6.24
C PRO A 331 -15.71 -20.81 -7.42
N GLU A 332 -14.89 -21.83 -7.69
CA GLU A 332 -15.06 -22.72 -8.85
C GLU A 332 -16.42 -23.43 -8.88
N ASP A 333 -16.87 -23.91 -7.72
CA ASP A 333 -18.11 -24.70 -7.58
C ASP A 333 -19.37 -23.83 -7.59
N THR A 334 -19.41 -22.80 -6.73
CA THR A 334 -20.61 -21.97 -6.54
C THR A 334 -20.71 -20.81 -7.53
N LYS A 335 -19.59 -20.38 -8.11
CA LYS A 335 -19.50 -19.31 -9.10
C LYS A 335 -20.24 -18.04 -8.67
N ASN A 336 -20.08 -17.69 -7.40
CA ASN A 336 -20.73 -16.52 -6.80
C ASN A 336 -20.32 -15.20 -7.47
N TYR A 337 -19.16 -15.19 -8.12
CA TYR A 337 -18.59 -14.04 -8.82
C TYR A 337 -18.07 -14.43 -10.21
N GLU A 338 -18.16 -13.51 -11.17
CA GLU A 338 -17.26 -13.47 -12.32
C GLU A 338 -16.24 -12.34 -12.08
N LEU A 339 -14.97 -12.69 -12.06
CA LEU A 339 -13.86 -11.76 -11.85
C LEU A 339 -13.26 -11.39 -13.22
N VAL A 340 -13.01 -10.10 -13.42
CA VAL A 340 -12.37 -9.55 -14.61
C VAL A 340 -11.02 -8.95 -14.20
N GLU A 341 -9.92 -9.45 -14.78
CA GLU A 341 -8.59 -8.94 -14.47
C GLU A 341 -8.34 -7.59 -15.15
N LEU A 342 -8.08 -6.56 -14.34
CA LEU A 342 -7.79 -5.21 -14.81
C LEU A 342 -6.27 -4.98 -14.93
N ALA A 343 -5.88 -3.78 -15.36
CA ALA A 343 -4.48 -3.41 -15.55
C ALA A 343 -3.63 -3.70 -14.30
N ASN A 344 -2.52 -4.42 -14.51
CA ASN A 344 -1.57 -4.77 -13.46
C ASN A 344 -0.12 -4.60 -13.96
N SER A 345 0.83 -4.57 -13.02
CA SER A 345 2.25 -4.52 -13.33
C SER A 345 2.99 -5.54 -12.47
N SER A 346 3.86 -6.35 -13.09
CA SER A 346 4.70 -7.30 -12.37
C SER A 346 5.71 -6.63 -11.42
N SER A 347 5.98 -5.34 -11.61
CA SER A 347 6.79 -4.53 -10.68
C SER A 347 6.09 -4.27 -9.35
N LEU A 348 4.77 -4.45 -9.31
CA LEU A 348 3.91 -4.32 -8.14
C LEU A 348 3.13 -5.62 -7.93
N PRO A 349 3.81 -6.72 -7.55
CA PRO A 349 3.21 -8.06 -7.54
C PRO A 349 2.02 -8.19 -6.58
N TYR A 350 1.90 -7.28 -5.61
CA TYR A 350 0.83 -7.22 -4.62
C TYR A 350 -0.27 -6.21 -4.95
N SER A 351 -0.19 -5.50 -6.09
CA SER A 351 -1.27 -4.67 -6.59
C SER A 351 -2.16 -5.51 -7.52
N LYS A 352 -3.39 -5.81 -7.07
CA LYS A 352 -4.37 -6.59 -7.85
C LYS A 352 -5.64 -5.78 -8.03
N ALA A 353 -5.95 -5.41 -9.27
CA ALA A 353 -7.16 -4.69 -9.63
C ALA A 353 -8.14 -5.65 -10.32
N LEU A 354 -9.39 -5.63 -9.88
CA LEU A 354 -10.45 -6.51 -10.36
C LEU A 354 -11.74 -5.73 -10.54
N GLU A 355 -12.45 -6.01 -11.61
CA GLU A 355 -13.90 -5.79 -11.66
C GLU A 355 -14.59 -7.09 -11.24
N ILE A 356 -15.53 -7.02 -10.31
CA ILE A 356 -16.25 -8.16 -9.74
C ILE A 356 -17.71 -8.04 -10.12
N ASN A 357 -18.19 -8.95 -10.96
CA ASN A 357 -19.60 -9.16 -11.24
C ASN A 357 -20.15 -10.16 -10.22
N ILE A 358 -21.09 -9.73 -9.38
CA ILE A 358 -21.67 -10.57 -8.34
C ILE A 358 -22.92 -11.23 -8.90
N LEU A 359 -22.98 -12.56 -8.79
CA LEU A 359 -23.97 -13.40 -9.47
C LEU A 359 -24.95 -14.07 -8.50
N ASN A 360 -24.58 -14.23 -7.22
CA ASN A 360 -25.37 -14.95 -6.22
C ASN A 360 -25.95 -14.01 -5.15
N GLU A 361 -27.18 -14.30 -4.74
CA GLU A 361 -27.97 -13.51 -3.78
C GLU A 361 -28.14 -14.19 -2.41
N ASN A 362 -28.08 -15.52 -2.31
CA ASN A 362 -28.65 -16.26 -1.17
C ASN A 362 -27.65 -17.06 -0.32
N ASP A 363 -26.38 -17.09 -0.69
CA ASP A 363 -25.34 -17.82 0.05
C ASP A 363 -24.81 -16.98 1.24
N LYS A 364 -24.63 -17.59 2.41
CA LYS A 364 -24.09 -16.90 3.61
C LYS A 364 -22.61 -17.13 3.85
N THR A 365 -21.98 -17.99 3.06
CA THR A 365 -20.57 -18.36 3.21
C THR A 365 -19.67 -17.14 2.98
N LEU A 366 -18.75 -16.88 3.90
CA LEU A 366 -17.68 -15.89 3.71
C LEU A 366 -16.61 -16.52 2.81
N ASP A 367 -16.72 -16.29 1.51
CA ASP A 367 -15.94 -16.95 0.47
C ASP A 367 -14.72 -16.14 0.01
N LEU A 368 -14.47 -14.96 0.58
CA LEU A 368 -13.32 -14.12 0.31
C LEU A 368 -12.49 -13.87 1.57
N LYS A 369 -11.20 -14.22 1.52
CA LYS A 369 -10.19 -13.88 2.55
C LYS A 369 -8.86 -13.51 1.91
N ILE A 370 -8.50 -12.23 1.98
CA ILE A 370 -7.36 -11.67 1.22
C ILE A 370 -6.41 -10.94 2.15
N GLY A 371 -5.13 -11.33 2.14
CA GLY A 371 -4.07 -10.74 2.99
C GLY A 371 -3.54 -9.37 2.54
N LEU A 372 -4.33 -8.58 1.81
CA LEU A 372 -3.97 -7.28 1.26
C LEU A 372 -5.01 -6.25 1.70
N HIS A 373 -4.60 -4.98 1.76
CA HIS A 373 -5.55 -3.88 1.94
C HIS A 373 -6.46 -3.82 0.72
N GLN A 374 -7.76 -3.61 0.91
CA GLN A 374 -8.71 -3.57 -0.19
C GLN A 374 -9.48 -2.26 -0.18
N TYR A 375 -9.52 -1.62 -1.35
CA TYR A 375 -10.46 -0.56 -1.66
C TYR A 375 -11.54 -1.14 -2.58
N GLY A 376 -12.79 -0.75 -2.37
CA GLY A 376 -13.89 -1.09 -3.24
C GLY A 376 -14.79 0.09 -3.57
N TYR A 377 -15.43 0.03 -4.74
CA TYR A 377 -16.42 1.01 -5.20
C TYR A 377 -17.53 0.31 -5.96
N ASN A 378 -18.78 0.55 -5.61
CA ASN A 378 -19.92 0.01 -6.36
C ASN A 378 -20.12 0.83 -7.64
N ILE A 379 -19.67 0.26 -8.77
CA ILE A 379 -19.78 0.82 -10.12
C ILE A 379 -21.04 0.37 -10.85
N GLY A 380 -21.83 -0.52 -10.25
CA GLY A 380 -23.14 -0.93 -10.73
C GLY A 380 -24.23 0.09 -10.42
N ASP A 381 -25.46 -0.27 -10.79
CA ASP A 381 -26.69 0.51 -10.58
C ASP A 381 -27.61 -0.09 -9.51
N THR A 382 -27.15 -1.14 -8.84
CA THR A 382 -27.87 -1.88 -7.81
C THR A 382 -27.10 -1.94 -6.49
N ASP A 383 -27.84 -2.08 -5.41
CA ASP A 383 -27.28 -2.31 -4.07
C ASP A 383 -26.64 -3.70 -3.99
N VAL A 384 -25.59 -3.81 -3.17
CA VAL A 384 -24.94 -5.07 -2.83
C VAL A 384 -24.76 -5.17 -1.33
N SER A 385 -25.03 -6.32 -0.75
CA SER A 385 -24.70 -6.59 0.65
C SER A 385 -23.26 -7.07 0.78
N ILE A 386 -22.58 -6.62 1.83
CA ILE A 386 -21.29 -7.13 2.27
C ILE A 386 -21.48 -7.74 3.65
N SER A 387 -21.22 -9.03 3.79
CA SER A 387 -21.14 -9.67 5.11
C SER A 387 -19.67 -9.93 5.45
N TYR A 388 -19.27 -9.70 6.70
CA TYR A 388 -17.87 -9.79 7.11
C TYR A 388 -17.72 -10.16 8.59
N GLU A 389 -16.64 -10.86 8.91
CA GLU A 389 -16.27 -11.20 10.28
C GLU A 389 -15.54 -10.00 10.93
N SER A 390 -16.10 -9.47 12.01
CA SER A 390 -15.49 -8.40 12.81
C SER A 390 -15.10 -8.91 14.21
N GLU A 391 -14.40 -8.10 15.01
CA GLU A 391 -14.10 -8.46 16.41
C GLU A 391 -15.38 -8.67 17.26
N ASP A 392 -16.50 -8.06 16.87
CA ASP A 392 -17.80 -8.23 17.54
C ASP A 392 -18.64 -9.38 16.93
N GLY A 393 -18.06 -10.17 16.04
CA GLY A 393 -18.73 -11.23 15.28
C GLY A 393 -19.17 -10.80 13.88
N LEU A 394 -19.99 -11.65 13.25
CA LEU A 394 -20.51 -11.48 11.90
C LEU A 394 -21.40 -10.24 11.76
N LYS A 395 -21.05 -9.35 10.83
CA LYS A 395 -21.81 -8.14 10.48
C LYS A 395 -22.21 -8.15 9.01
N THR A 396 -23.26 -7.42 8.68
CA THR A 396 -23.71 -7.19 7.31
C THR A 396 -24.05 -5.72 7.09
N ASP A 397 -23.57 -5.16 6.00
CA ASP A 397 -23.86 -3.80 5.55
C ASP A 397 -24.31 -3.81 4.08
N ILE A 398 -24.90 -2.70 3.62
CA ILE A 398 -25.27 -2.47 2.21
C ILE A 398 -24.32 -1.43 1.61
N ILE A 399 -23.81 -1.70 0.41
CA ILE A 399 -23.02 -0.78 -0.43
C ILE A 399 -23.89 -0.35 -1.61
N LYS A 400 -24.33 0.90 -1.62
CA LYS A 400 -25.19 1.44 -2.68
C LYS A 400 -24.37 1.84 -3.90
N PRO A 401 -24.98 2.05 -5.08
CA PRO A 401 -24.31 2.65 -6.23
C PRO A 401 -23.58 3.94 -5.87
N GLY A 402 -22.30 4.02 -6.19
CA GLY A 402 -21.45 5.16 -5.84
C GLY A 402 -20.87 5.18 -4.42
N ASP A 403 -21.29 4.25 -3.55
CA ASP A 403 -20.61 4.02 -2.28
C ASP A 403 -19.24 3.38 -2.52
N SER A 404 -18.34 3.64 -1.59
CA SER A 404 -17.00 3.07 -1.57
C SER A 404 -16.66 2.53 -0.19
N PHE A 405 -15.68 1.63 -0.12
CA PHE A 405 -15.26 1.06 1.14
C PHE A 405 -13.77 0.74 1.18
N TYR A 406 -13.26 0.67 2.40
CA TYR A 406 -11.96 0.13 2.74
C TYR A 406 -12.13 -1.12 3.61
N LEU A 407 -11.38 -2.18 3.31
CA LEU A 407 -11.34 -3.42 4.10
C LEU A 407 -9.91 -3.73 4.56
N LYS A 408 -9.76 -4.02 5.85
CA LYS A 408 -8.48 -4.46 6.42
C LYS A 408 -8.03 -5.81 5.82
N PRO A 409 -6.70 -6.08 5.76
CA PRO A 409 -6.19 -7.38 5.37
C PRO A 409 -6.78 -8.53 6.21
N PHE A 410 -6.99 -9.68 5.57
CA PHE A 410 -7.48 -10.94 6.13
C PHE A 410 -8.90 -10.95 6.72
N VAL A 411 -9.67 -9.86 6.63
CA VAL A 411 -11.10 -9.87 6.97
C VAL A 411 -11.82 -10.84 6.03
N GLU A 412 -12.43 -11.87 6.61
CA GLU A 412 -13.31 -12.80 5.90
C GLU A 412 -14.59 -12.07 5.55
N HIS A 413 -15.00 -12.14 4.29
CA HIS A 413 -16.18 -11.44 3.80
C HIS A 413 -16.81 -12.13 2.59
N ASN A 414 -17.97 -11.65 2.19
CA ASN A 414 -18.60 -11.96 0.91
C ASN A 414 -19.32 -10.74 0.36
N PHE A 415 -19.74 -10.82 -0.91
CA PHE A 415 -20.71 -9.92 -1.50
C PHE A 415 -21.92 -10.71 -2.00
N ARG A 416 -23.13 -10.22 -1.77
CA ARG A 416 -24.36 -10.84 -2.29
C ARG A 416 -25.29 -9.82 -2.92
N GLY A 417 -25.96 -10.24 -3.99
CA GLY A 417 -26.79 -9.38 -4.82
C GLY A 417 -26.51 -9.61 -6.31
N LYS A 418 -26.93 -8.66 -7.14
CA LYS A 418 -26.59 -8.60 -8.56
C LYS A 418 -26.04 -7.23 -8.88
N ALA A 419 -24.75 -7.04 -8.62
CA ALA A 419 -24.08 -5.75 -8.74
C ALA A 419 -22.67 -5.92 -9.32
N LYS A 420 -22.04 -4.79 -9.64
CA LYS A 420 -20.67 -4.73 -10.12
C LYS A 420 -19.83 -3.87 -9.21
N ILE A 421 -18.74 -4.41 -8.69
CA ILE A 421 -17.82 -3.69 -7.80
C ILE A 421 -16.43 -3.61 -8.44
N LEU A 422 -15.83 -2.42 -8.41
CA LEU A 422 -14.40 -2.25 -8.67
C LEU A 422 -13.64 -2.50 -7.36
N ILE A 423 -12.64 -3.39 -7.38
CA ILE A 423 -11.75 -3.67 -6.26
C ILE A 423 -10.30 -3.39 -6.64
N LEU A 424 -9.58 -2.69 -5.77
CA LEU A 424 -8.12 -2.61 -5.81
C LEU A 424 -7.54 -3.15 -4.51
N ARG A 425 -6.62 -4.12 -4.62
CA ARG A 425 -5.90 -4.74 -3.51
C ARG A 425 -4.43 -4.33 -3.55
N ILE A 426 -3.84 -3.93 -2.42
CA ILE A 426 -2.43 -3.50 -2.33
C ILE A 426 -1.73 -3.99 -1.05
N SER A 427 -0.40 -4.07 -1.09
CA SER A 427 0.44 -4.62 -0.01
C SER A 427 0.42 -3.87 1.32
N GLY A 428 0.17 -2.56 1.29
CA GLY A 428 0.59 -1.73 2.42
C GLY A 428 2.10 -1.81 2.60
N LYS A 429 2.55 -1.73 3.85
CA LYS A 429 3.96 -1.88 4.24
C LYS A 429 4.31 -3.27 4.79
N ILE A 430 3.31 -4.14 4.98
CA ILE A 430 3.51 -5.43 5.66
C ILE A 430 3.94 -6.50 4.65
N THR A 431 3.24 -6.62 3.52
CA THR A 431 3.52 -7.65 2.52
C THR A 431 4.89 -7.45 1.86
N GLY A 432 5.71 -8.50 1.79
CA GLY A 432 7.07 -8.45 1.27
C GLY A 432 8.11 -8.84 2.33
N GLU A 433 9.17 -8.05 2.49
CA GLU A 433 10.22 -8.32 3.47
C GLU A 433 9.72 -8.30 4.93
N PRO A 434 8.90 -7.33 5.38
CA PRO A 434 8.41 -7.32 6.77
C PRO A 434 7.57 -8.57 7.11
N GLN A 435 6.74 -9.05 6.18
CA GLN A 435 6.00 -10.30 6.35
C GLN A 435 6.93 -11.51 6.49
N ARG A 436 8.05 -11.55 5.76
CA ARG A 436 9.03 -12.64 5.87
C ARG A 436 9.76 -12.60 7.20
N GLU A 437 10.17 -11.43 7.65
CA GLU A 437 10.76 -11.25 8.97
C GLU A 437 9.80 -11.70 10.08
N LEU A 438 8.54 -11.26 10.03
CA LEU A 438 7.50 -11.69 10.96
C LEU A 438 7.34 -13.23 10.97
N SER A 439 7.46 -13.86 9.80
CA SER A 439 7.36 -15.32 9.65
C SER A 439 8.55 -16.04 10.30
N LEU A 440 9.75 -15.47 10.23
CA LEU A 440 10.96 -15.99 10.88
C LEU A 440 10.90 -15.87 12.41
N ILE A 441 10.30 -14.79 12.93
CA ILE A 441 10.10 -14.60 14.38
C ILE A 441 9.16 -15.69 14.96
N GLY A 442 8.16 -16.08 14.18
CA GLY A 442 7.23 -17.17 14.47
C GLY A 442 5.97 -16.75 15.23
N GLN A 443 4.89 -17.50 15.01
CA GLN A 443 3.52 -17.15 15.45
C GLN A 443 3.39 -16.91 16.96
N LYS A 444 4.12 -17.68 17.78
CA LYS A 444 4.06 -17.59 19.25
C LYS A 444 4.48 -16.23 19.82
N LYS A 445 5.20 -15.41 19.05
CA LYS A 445 5.73 -14.10 19.49
C LYS A 445 4.99 -12.91 18.87
N ILE A 446 4.05 -13.15 17.94
CA ILE A 446 3.37 -12.09 17.18
C ILE A 446 2.72 -11.05 18.09
N THR A 447 2.09 -11.47 19.19
CA THR A 447 1.42 -10.53 20.09
C THR A 447 2.37 -9.46 20.61
N ARG A 448 3.61 -9.83 20.96
CA ARG A 448 4.65 -8.88 21.42
C ARG A 448 5.26 -8.05 20.28
N VAL A 449 5.32 -8.61 19.06
CA VAL A 449 5.76 -7.85 17.87
C VAL A 449 4.77 -6.75 17.53
N ILE A 450 3.47 -7.02 17.64
CA ILE A 450 2.43 -6.03 17.35
C ILE A 450 2.34 -4.98 18.46
N ASN A 451 2.30 -5.41 19.73
CA ASN A 451 2.28 -4.53 20.88
C ASN A 451 3.15 -5.14 22.00
N GLU A 452 4.28 -4.50 22.31
CA GLU A 452 5.11 -4.94 23.42
C GLU A 452 4.36 -4.77 24.74
N SER A 453 4.38 -5.81 25.57
CA SER A 453 3.62 -5.87 26.81
C SER A 453 4.48 -6.14 28.04
N LEU A 454 5.78 -6.40 27.84
CA LEU A 454 6.71 -6.75 28.90
C LEU A 454 7.99 -5.94 28.78
N GLN A 455 8.58 -5.61 29.93
CA GLN A 455 9.97 -5.17 29.96
C GLN A 455 10.89 -6.28 29.44
N TRP A 456 11.99 -5.92 28.77
CA TRP A 456 12.89 -6.89 28.14
C TRP A 456 13.58 -7.88 29.11
N PHE A 457 13.48 -7.63 30.42
CA PHE A 457 13.92 -8.53 31.48
C PHE A 457 13.03 -8.39 32.72
N ASP A 458 13.13 -9.36 33.63
CA ASP A 458 12.52 -9.29 34.96
C ASP A 458 13.59 -8.98 36.01
N ALA A 459 13.46 -7.87 36.73
CA ALA A 459 14.39 -7.46 37.76
C ALA A 459 14.43 -8.42 38.97
N LYS A 460 13.39 -9.25 39.16
CA LYS A 460 13.36 -10.28 40.20
C LYS A 460 14.13 -11.55 39.80
N GLY A 461 14.53 -11.66 38.54
CA GLY A 461 15.15 -12.85 37.97
C GLY A 461 14.12 -13.92 37.57
N LYS A 462 14.58 -14.89 36.77
CA LYS A 462 13.80 -16.08 36.37
C LYS A 462 14.71 -17.30 36.50
N ASN A 463 14.60 -18.00 37.62
CA ASN A 463 15.26 -19.27 37.88
C ASN A 463 14.22 -20.37 38.09
#